data_AF-A0A644ZRH7-F1
#
_entry.id   AF-A0A644ZRH7-F1
#
_cell.length_a   1.000
_cell.length_b   1.000
_cell.length_c   1.000
_cell.angle_alpha   90.00
_cell.angle_beta   90.00
_cell.angle_gamma   90.00
#
_symmetry.space_group_name_H-M   'P 1'
#
loop_
_entity.id
_entity.type
_entity.pdbx_description
1 polymer ?
#
loop_
_entity_poly.entity_id
_entity_poly.type
_entity_poly.pdbx_seq_one_letter_code
_entity_poly.pdbx_strand_id
1 'polypeptide(L)'
;MPQNSNDETPQKALLTFAEFCTYLGIKKTKGREILTDPACPFRFRIGSRLYVNKDGIYHARFVTRFGKRVSFYDASLSELKKQYKEAMRQDAARVNVTREFTLDEWYKQWMDIYNYQIRDNSKRQYAQVYEKHISPVLGRRHITQITTLDVTALIKDLDKRGYQYETRNKVRILLIDMFNKAMLDDFVMKNPARGVRVEQRKKKNPRALTPDEQTDFFDACKGTFYDELFTVAVLTGLRPGELCALRWQDIDLKNRAIHVTRTLVYQEFPGDEGKGFHIDPP
;
A
#
# COMPACT_ATOMS: atom_id res chain seq x y z
N MET A 1 -0.32 -23.77 15.76
CA MET A 1 -0.26 -24.10 14.32
C MET A 1 -0.53 -22.83 13.53
N PRO A 2 0.28 -22.42 12.54
CA PRO A 2 1.74 -22.52 12.34
C PRO A 2 2.39 -21.10 12.36
N GLN A 3 3.58 -20.92 12.95
CA GLN A 3 4.89 -20.78 12.28
C GLN A 3 4.94 -19.95 10.99
N ASN A 4 5.70 -18.84 11.04
CA ASN A 4 6.78 -18.62 10.07
C ASN A 4 7.91 -17.79 10.68
N SER A 5 8.97 -18.50 11.02
CA SER A 5 10.33 -18.04 11.22
C SER A 5 10.92 -17.50 9.92
N ASN A 6 11.66 -16.39 9.97
CA ASN A 6 12.87 -16.22 9.18
C ASN A 6 13.76 -15.14 9.83
N ASP A 7 14.57 -15.63 10.76
CA ASP A 7 16.01 -15.35 10.86
C ASP A 7 16.45 -13.90 11.07
N GLU A 8 16.13 -13.36 12.25
CA GLU A 8 16.95 -12.30 12.85
C GLU A 8 18.26 -12.92 13.35
N THR A 9 19.27 -12.97 12.49
CA THR A 9 20.65 -13.17 12.97
C THR A 9 20.94 -12.05 13.98
N PRO A 10 21.26 -12.34 15.25
CA PRO A 10 21.44 -11.29 16.25
C PRO A 10 22.60 -10.41 15.81
N GLN A 11 22.31 -9.12 15.61
CA GLN A 11 23.30 -8.10 15.30
C GLN A 11 24.33 -8.11 16.44
N LYS A 12 25.47 -8.79 16.27
CA LYS A 12 26.60 -8.76 17.21
C LYS A 12 26.94 -7.29 17.47
N ALA A 13 26.58 -6.80 18.66
CA ALA A 13 26.83 -5.43 19.07
C ALA A 13 28.35 -5.23 19.14
N LEU A 14 28.89 -4.44 18.21
CA LEU A 14 30.31 -4.08 18.20
C LEU A 14 30.55 -2.95 19.21
N LEU A 15 31.39 -3.22 20.21
CA LEU A 15 31.77 -2.28 21.28
C LEU A 15 32.59 -1.10 20.71
N THR A 16 32.49 0.07 21.33
CA THR A 16 33.46 1.16 21.14
C THR A 16 34.80 0.81 21.79
N PHE A 17 35.91 1.49 21.43
CA PHE A 17 37.23 1.19 22.02
C PHE A 17 37.27 1.42 23.54
N ALA A 18 36.52 2.42 24.02
CA ALA A 18 36.39 2.68 25.45
C ALA A 18 35.61 1.56 26.15
N GLU A 19 34.45 1.17 25.60
CA GLU A 19 33.64 0.07 26.14
C GLU A 19 34.38 -1.26 26.10
N PHE A 20 35.21 -1.52 25.07
CA PHE A 20 36.04 -2.70 24.98
C PHE A 20 37.12 -2.75 26.07
N CYS A 21 37.82 -1.63 26.30
CA CYS A 21 38.81 -1.56 27.37
C CYS A 21 38.17 -1.73 28.75
N THR A 22 37.00 -1.12 28.96
CA THR A 22 36.20 -1.29 30.19
C THR A 22 35.69 -2.73 30.35
N TYR A 23 35.20 -3.34 29.28
CA TYR A 23 34.69 -4.72 29.27
C TYR A 23 35.77 -5.74 29.65
N LEU A 24 36.99 -5.56 29.15
CA LEU A 24 38.13 -6.41 29.51
C LEU A 24 38.81 -6.00 30.82
N GLY A 25 38.40 -4.91 31.46
CA GLY A 25 39.04 -4.40 32.68
C GLY A 25 40.48 -3.92 32.48
N ILE A 26 40.84 -3.53 31.26
CA ILE A 26 42.22 -3.18 30.89
C ILE A 26 42.37 -1.69 30.61
N LYS A 27 43.57 -1.16 30.92
CA LYS A 27 43.94 0.21 30.53
C LYS A 27 44.04 0.31 29.00
N LYS A 28 43.70 1.48 28.44
CA LYS A 28 43.73 1.77 26.99
C LYS A 28 45.06 1.40 26.31
N THR A 29 46.19 1.48 27.02
CA THR A 29 47.52 1.08 26.52
C THR A 29 47.59 -0.42 26.24
N LYS A 30 47.14 -1.26 27.18
CA LYS A 30 47.05 -2.73 27.02
C LYS A 30 46.00 -3.12 25.99
N GLY A 31 44.91 -2.35 25.91
CA GLY A 31 43.88 -2.51 24.89
C GLY A 31 44.40 -2.28 23.46
N ARG A 32 45.36 -1.37 23.26
CA ARG A 32 46.02 -1.17 21.95
C ARG A 32 46.93 -2.34 21.59
N GLU A 33 47.65 -2.90 22.56
CA GLU A 33 48.55 -4.05 22.39
C GLU A 33 47.78 -5.32 21.95
N ILE A 34 46.61 -5.58 22.54
CA ILE A 34 45.74 -6.73 22.20
C ILE A 34 45.13 -6.58 20.79
N LEU A 35 44.99 -5.35 20.29
CA LEU A 35 44.46 -5.11 18.94
C LEU A 35 45.49 -5.25 17.84
N THR A 36 46.77 -5.11 18.19
CA THR A 36 47.88 -5.40 17.30
C THR A 36 48.17 -6.91 17.17
N ASP A 37 47.51 -7.76 17.97
CA ASP A 37 47.62 -9.22 17.85
C ASP A 37 46.90 -9.73 16.58
N PRO A 38 47.60 -10.45 15.68
CA PRO A 38 47.01 -11.00 14.45
C PRO A 38 45.81 -11.94 14.68
N ALA A 39 45.72 -12.58 15.86
CA ALA A 39 44.66 -13.51 16.23
C ALA A 39 43.40 -12.83 16.80
N CYS A 40 43.39 -11.48 16.89
CA CYS A 40 42.32 -10.73 17.54
C CYS A 40 41.03 -10.64 16.67
N PRO A 41 39.86 -11.10 17.17
CA PRO A 41 38.63 -11.19 16.38
C PRO A 41 37.73 -9.93 16.40
N PHE A 42 38.13 -8.84 17.07
CA PHE A 42 37.23 -7.71 17.41
C PHE A 42 37.23 -6.56 16.37
N ARG A 43 36.12 -5.83 16.25
CA ARG A 43 35.94 -4.61 15.42
C ARG A 43 35.34 -3.47 16.25
N PHE A 44 35.79 -2.22 16.07
CA PHE A 44 35.20 -1.07 16.78
C PHE A 44 34.13 -0.36 15.97
N ARG A 45 33.01 -0.04 16.63
CA ARG A 45 32.01 0.92 16.15
C ARG A 45 32.38 2.31 16.69
N ILE A 46 32.54 3.29 15.80
CA ILE A 46 32.90 4.68 16.19
C ILE A 46 31.67 5.60 16.11
N GLY A 47 30.55 5.12 15.55
CA GLY A 47 29.29 5.86 15.51
C GLY A 47 28.14 5.08 14.87
N SER A 48 27.06 5.77 14.54
CA SER A 48 25.83 5.15 14.02
C SER A 48 26.05 4.39 12.70
N ARG A 49 27.06 4.73 11.89
CA ARG A 49 27.37 4.11 10.57
C ARG A 49 28.87 4.02 10.19
N LEU A 50 29.78 4.23 11.16
CA LEU A 50 31.24 4.24 10.96
C LEU A 50 31.91 3.13 11.77
N TYR A 51 32.81 2.39 11.12
CA TYR A 51 33.52 1.22 11.66
C TYR A 51 35.02 1.38 11.39
N VAL A 52 35.88 0.66 12.12
CA VAL A 52 37.32 0.58 11.85
C VAL A 52 37.77 -0.88 11.88
N ASN A 53 38.63 -1.25 10.93
CA ASN A 53 39.26 -2.57 10.85
C ASN A 53 40.60 -2.59 11.61
N LYS A 54 41.13 -3.79 11.88
CA LYS A 54 42.41 -4.03 12.56
C LYS A 54 43.62 -3.34 11.89
N ASP A 55 43.55 -3.13 10.57
CA ASP A 55 44.62 -2.51 9.77
C ASP A 55 44.54 -0.96 9.75
N GLY A 56 43.72 -0.35 10.61
CA GLY A 56 43.52 1.11 10.65
C GLY A 56 42.63 1.68 9.54
N ILE A 57 42.03 0.82 8.72
CA ILE A 57 41.12 1.22 7.64
C ILE A 57 39.72 1.48 8.22
N TYR A 58 39.24 2.71 8.05
CA TYR A 58 37.89 3.13 8.38
C TYR A 58 36.91 2.65 7.31
N HIS A 59 35.72 2.25 7.74
CA HIS A 59 34.64 1.76 6.88
C HIS A 59 33.35 2.54 7.15
N ALA A 60 32.77 3.08 6.09
CA ALA A 60 31.45 3.70 6.11
C ALA A 60 30.51 2.94 5.18
N ARG A 61 29.26 2.77 5.60
CA ARG A 61 28.22 2.16 4.77
C ARG A 61 26.97 3.00 4.77
N PHE A 62 26.33 3.10 3.61
CA PHE A 62 24.94 3.55 3.53
C PHE A 62 24.17 2.70 2.52
N VAL A 63 22.86 2.74 2.66
CA VAL A 63 21.95 2.18 1.67
C VAL A 63 21.56 3.35 0.79
N THR A 64 21.88 3.25 -0.50
CA THR A 64 21.45 4.22 -1.51
C THR A 64 19.93 4.29 -1.58
N ARG A 65 19.41 5.35 -2.19
CA ARG A 65 17.98 5.53 -2.39
C ARG A 65 17.28 4.39 -3.14
N PHE A 66 18.03 3.62 -3.93
CA PHE A 66 17.56 2.44 -4.69
C PHE A 66 17.74 1.11 -3.94
N GLY A 67 17.98 1.14 -2.62
CA GLY A 67 18.15 -0.07 -1.81
C GLY A 67 19.50 -0.77 -1.97
N LYS A 68 20.37 -0.31 -2.88
CA LYS A 68 21.73 -0.87 -3.05
C LYS A 68 22.63 -0.41 -1.92
N ARG A 69 23.27 -1.37 -1.23
CA ARG A 69 24.22 -1.09 -0.15
C ARG A 69 25.57 -0.71 -0.75
N VAL A 70 26.10 0.45 -0.38
CA VAL A 70 27.41 0.94 -0.82
C VAL A 70 28.31 1.10 0.39
N SER A 71 29.52 0.55 0.27
CA SER A 71 30.55 0.55 1.30
C SER A 71 31.79 1.29 0.81
N PHE A 72 32.39 2.07 1.69
CA PHE A 72 33.61 2.83 1.45
C PHE A 72 34.65 2.44 2.49
N TYR A 73 35.91 2.40 2.07
CA TYR A 73 37.05 2.02 2.89
C TYR A 73 38.16 3.03 2.68
N ASP A 74 38.70 3.59 3.76
CA ASP A 74 39.82 4.53 3.67
C ASP A 74 40.67 4.50 4.95
N ALA A 75 41.99 4.69 4.83
CA ALA A 75 42.90 4.80 5.96
C ALA A 75 42.78 6.15 6.70
N SER A 76 42.18 7.17 6.08
CA SER A 76 41.92 8.48 6.67
C SER A 76 40.45 8.69 7.01
N LEU A 77 40.16 8.96 8.29
CA LEU A 77 38.81 9.27 8.75
C LEU A 77 38.23 10.53 8.10
N SER A 78 39.08 11.50 7.75
CA SER A 78 38.67 12.74 7.10
C SER A 78 38.25 12.50 5.65
N GLU A 79 39.05 11.74 4.90
CA GLU A 79 38.75 11.39 3.51
C GLU A 79 37.54 10.46 3.42
N LEU A 80 37.41 9.48 4.31
CA LEU A 80 36.21 8.65 4.37
C LEU A 80 34.94 9.48 4.62
N LYS A 81 34.99 10.47 5.53
CA LYS A 81 33.84 11.37 5.79
C LYS A 81 33.52 12.22 4.56
N LYS A 82 34.53 12.67 3.81
CA LYS A 82 34.37 13.46 2.58
C LYS A 82 33.75 12.60 1.48
N GLN A 83 34.29 11.41 1.22
CA GLN A 83 33.75 10.43 0.28
C GLN A 83 32.32 10.02 0.64
N TYR A 84 32.05 9.75 1.92
CA TYR A 84 30.71 9.41 2.40
C TYR A 84 29.71 10.56 2.17
N LYS A 85 30.08 11.81 2.52
CA LYS A 85 29.22 12.98 2.29
C LYS A 85 29.00 13.24 0.80
N GLU A 86 30.04 13.13 -0.01
CA GLU A 86 29.97 13.34 -1.45
C GLU A 86 29.15 12.25 -2.13
N ALA A 87 29.34 10.98 -1.77
CA ALA A 87 28.52 9.88 -2.26
C ALA A 87 27.05 10.00 -1.83
N MET A 88 26.77 10.46 -0.61
CA MET A 88 25.40 10.79 -0.18
C MET A 88 24.82 11.96 -0.97
N ARG A 89 25.62 12.97 -1.29
CA ARG A 89 25.21 14.12 -2.11
C ARG A 89 24.95 13.70 -3.55
N GLN A 90 25.81 12.88 -4.13
CA GLN A 90 25.67 12.35 -5.48
C GLN A 90 24.54 11.34 -5.60
N ASP A 91 24.26 10.52 -4.57
CA ASP A 91 23.07 9.68 -4.54
C ASP A 91 21.80 10.54 -4.47
N ALA A 92 21.79 11.56 -3.61
CA ALA A 92 20.69 12.54 -3.55
C ALA A 92 20.53 13.32 -4.87
N ALA A 93 21.63 13.62 -5.57
CA ALA A 93 21.68 14.39 -6.81
C ALA A 93 21.63 13.52 -8.09
N ARG A 94 21.70 12.19 -7.99
CA ARG A 94 21.51 11.29 -9.13
C ARG A 94 20.05 11.41 -9.55
N VAL A 95 19.87 12.25 -10.56
CA VAL A 95 18.69 12.36 -11.39
C VAL A 95 18.56 10.98 -12.04
N ASN A 96 17.60 10.17 -11.56
CA ASN A 96 16.94 9.24 -12.47
C ASN A 96 16.60 10.05 -13.71
N VAL A 97 16.66 9.47 -14.91
CA VAL A 97 16.06 10.13 -16.08
C VAL A 97 14.58 10.33 -15.73
N THR A 98 14.27 11.46 -15.09
CA THR A 98 12.96 11.74 -14.51
C THR A 98 12.17 12.10 -15.73
N ARG A 99 11.47 11.12 -16.31
CA ARG A 99 10.30 11.46 -17.07
C ARG A 99 9.41 12.21 -16.08
N GLU A 100 9.31 13.52 -16.27
CA GLU A 100 8.54 14.40 -15.41
C GLU A 100 7.05 14.14 -15.63
N PHE A 101 6.53 13.07 -15.03
CA PHE A 101 5.11 12.76 -15.13
C PHE A 101 4.30 13.69 -14.22
N THR A 102 3.26 14.27 -14.79
CA THR A 102 2.11 14.73 -14.02
C THR A 102 1.39 13.52 -13.40
N LEU A 103 0.60 13.76 -12.35
CA LEU A 103 -0.19 12.68 -11.75
C LEU A 103 -1.20 12.09 -12.74
N ASP A 104 -1.73 12.90 -13.67
CA ASP A 104 -2.65 12.44 -14.73
C ASP A 104 -1.95 11.51 -15.73
N GLU A 105 -0.74 11.85 -16.16
CA GLU A 105 0.04 10.98 -17.06
C GLU A 105 0.44 9.67 -16.36
N TRP A 106 0.85 9.77 -15.10
CA TRP A 106 1.15 8.59 -14.30
C TRP A 106 -0.08 7.72 -14.11
N TYR A 107 -1.25 8.30 -13.85
CA TYR A 107 -2.50 7.56 -13.71
C TYR A 107 -2.83 6.74 -14.97
N LYS A 108 -2.66 7.33 -16.16
CA LYS A 108 -2.89 6.63 -17.43
C LYS A 108 -1.98 5.40 -17.57
N GLN A 109 -0.68 5.56 -17.30
CA GLN A 109 0.27 4.44 -17.34
C GLN A 109 0.00 3.41 -16.25
N TRP A 110 -0.34 3.85 -15.04
CA TRP A 110 -0.68 2.96 -13.93
C TRP A 110 -1.94 2.13 -14.24
N MET A 111 -2.93 2.73 -14.91
CA MET A 111 -4.12 2.00 -15.34
C MET A 111 -3.77 0.96 -16.42
N ASP A 112 -2.99 1.37 -17.43
CA ASP A 112 -2.65 0.53 -18.59
C ASP A 112 -1.72 -0.63 -18.22
N ILE A 113 -0.69 -0.38 -17.40
CA ILE A 113 0.34 -1.38 -17.09
C ILE A 113 -0.06 -2.24 -15.89
N TYR A 114 -0.45 -1.60 -14.78
CA TYR A 114 -0.66 -2.31 -13.51
C TYR A 114 -2.09 -2.80 -13.31
N ASN A 115 -3.06 -2.26 -14.06
CA ASN A 115 -4.47 -2.56 -13.89
C ASN A 115 -5.12 -3.07 -15.19
N TYR A 116 -4.33 -3.59 -16.12
CA TYR A 116 -4.81 -4.10 -17.41
C TYR A 116 -5.93 -5.15 -17.26
N GLN A 117 -5.76 -6.11 -16.34
CA GLN A 117 -6.66 -7.26 -16.16
C GLN A 117 -7.72 -7.09 -15.07
N ILE A 118 -7.90 -5.90 -14.49
CA ILE A 118 -8.94 -5.72 -13.48
C ILE A 118 -10.33 -5.75 -14.13
N ARG A 119 -11.33 -6.25 -13.39
CA ARG A 119 -12.73 -6.27 -13.84
C ARG A 119 -13.19 -4.85 -14.24
N ASP A 120 -14.06 -4.74 -15.23
CA ASP A 120 -14.48 -3.45 -15.78
C ASP A 120 -15.14 -2.52 -14.74
N ASN A 121 -15.92 -3.08 -13.82
CA ASN A 121 -16.48 -2.32 -12.70
C ASN A 121 -15.37 -1.69 -11.82
N SER A 122 -14.27 -2.41 -11.59
CA SER A 122 -13.12 -1.88 -10.84
C SER A 122 -12.42 -0.76 -11.62
N LYS A 123 -12.22 -0.92 -12.94
CA LYS A 123 -11.67 0.14 -13.81
C LYS A 123 -12.51 1.41 -13.71
N ARG A 124 -13.82 1.26 -13.85
CA ARG A 124 -14.77 2.37 -13.77
C ARG A 124 -14.77 3.03 -12.40
N GLN A 125 -14.75 2.26 -11.32
CA GLN A 125 -14.68 2.83 -9.97
C GLN A 125 -13.39 3.61 -9.76
N TYR A 126 -12.25 3.12 -10.26
CA TYR A 126 -10.99 3.84 -10.20
C TYR A 126 -11.03 5.13 -11.03
N ALA A 127 -11.54 5.08 -12.27
CA ALA A 127 -11.73 6.25 -13.12
C ALA A 127 -12.65 7.30 -12.45
N GLN A 128 -13.81 6.88 -11.97
CA GLN A 128 -14.76 7.77 -11.31
C GLN A 128 -14.15 8.43 -10.07
N VAL A 129 -13.42 7.68 -9.24
CA VAL A 129 -12.76 8.24 -8.05
C VAL A 129 -11.64 9.20 -8.46
N TYR A 130 -10.85 8.83 -9.47
CA TYR A 130 -9.72 9.62 -9.93
C TYR A 130 -10.15 10.93 -10.60
N GLU A 131 -10.97 10.85 -11.64
CA GLU A 131 -11.40 11.99 -12.45
C GLU A 131 -12.26 12.97 -11.65
N LYS A 132 -13.11 12.47 -10.75
CA LYS A 132 -14.00 13.33 -9.96
C LYS A 132 -13.31 13.98 -8.77
N HIS A 133 -12.37 13.29 -8.12
CA HIS A 133 -11.85 13.73 -6.82
C HIS A 133 -10.35 14.06 -6.83
N ILE A 134 -9.54 13.37 -7.63
CA ILE A 134 -8.07 13.51 -7.59
C ILE A 134 -7.57 14.45 -8.70
N SER A 135 -7.90 14.14 -9.95
CA SER A 135 -7.43 14.88 -11.13
C SER A 135 -7.68 16.40 -11.04
N PRO A 136 -8.86 16.89 -10.60
CA PRO A 136 -9.13 18.33 -10.55
C PRO A 136 -8.24 19.12 -9.59
N VAL A 137 -7.63 18.45 -8.60
CA VAL A 137 -6.82 19.09 -7.55
C VAL A 137 -5.33 18.79 -7.71
N LEU A 138 -4.98 17.53 -8.02
CA LEU A 138 -3.60 17.05 -8.05
C LEU A 138 -3.14 16.58 -9.43
N GLY A 139 -4.06 16.39 -10.39
CA GLY A 139 -3.80 15.75 -11.69
C GLY A 139 -2.66 16.40 -12.48
N ARG A 140 -2.71 17.74 -12.59
CA ARG A 140 -1.70 18.54 -13.32
C ARG A 140 -0.37 18.73 -12.60
N ARG A 141 -0.27 18.33 -11.32
CA ARG A 141 0.98 18.48 -10.56
C ARG A 141 1.91 17.32 -10.87
N HIS A 142 3.21 17.59 -10.89
CA HIS A 142 4.20 16.53 -11.03
C HIS A 142 4.17 15.60 -9.81
N ILE A 143 4.28 14.29 -10.05
CA ILE A 143 4.24 13.28 -8.98
C ILE A 143 5.33 13.49 -7.93
N THR A 144 6.47 14.08 -8.32
CA THR A 144 7.60 14.41 -7.44
C THR A 144 7.32 15.59 -6.50
N GLN A 145 6.37 16.46 -6.86
CA GLN A 145 6.01 17.67 -6.11
C GLN A 145 4.85 17.44 -5.13
N ILE A 146 4.14 16.32 -5.23
CA ILE A 146 3.00 16.03 -4.38
C ILE A 146 3.48 15.64 -2.98
N THR A 147 3.02 16.37 -1.98
CA THR A 147 3.39 16.18 -0.58
C THR A 147 2.27 15.50 0.21
N THR A 148 2.60 15.00 1.40
CA THR A 148 1.61 14.49 2.36
C THR A 148 0.59 15.57 2.77
N LEU A 149 0.99 16.84 2.79
CA LEU A 149 0.09 17.95 3.07
C LEU A 149 -0.97 18.10 1.99
N ASP A 150 -0.59 17.97 0.72
CA ASP A 150 -1.53 18.08 -0.42
C ASP A 150 -2.58 16.97 -0.38
N VAL A 151 -2.15 15.73 -0.13
CA VAL A 151 -3.07 14.58 0.02
C VAL A 151 -3.99 14.77 1.22
N THR A 152 -3.46 15.27 2.34
CA THR A 152 -4.26 15.55 3.54
C THR A 152 -5.28 16.65 3.30
N ALA A 153 -4.89 17.71 2.58
CA ALA A 153 -5.77 18.81 2.19
C ALA A 153 -6.91 18.31 1.30
N LEU A 154 -6.61 17.45 0.32
CA LEU A 154 -7.62 16.82 -0.53
C LEU A 154 -8.65 16.02 0.28
N ILE A 155 -8.19 15.15 1.20
CA ILE A 155 -9.08 14.34 2.04
C ILE A 155 -9.94 15.23 2.96
N LYS A 156 -9.37 16.29 3.53
CA LYS A 156 -10.11 17.27 4.35
C LYS A 156 -11.14 18.04 3.54
N ASP A 157 -10.80 18.42 2.33
CA ASP A 157 -11.73 19.12 1.44
C ASP A 157 -12.92 18.22 1.03
N LEU A 158 -12.68 16.93 0.80
CA LEU A 158 -13.77 15.96 0.60
C LEU A 158 -14.66 15.80 1.84
N ASP A 159 -14.10 15.86 3.05
CA ASP A 159 -14.90 15.84 4.30
C ASP A 159 -15.78 17.09 4.41
N LYS A 160 -15.22 18.28 4.11
CA LYS A 160 -15.98 19.54 4.09
C LYS A 160 -17.10 19.53 3.07
N ARG A 161 -16.89 18.90 1.91
CA ARG A 161 -17.91 18.69 0.87
C ARG A 161 -18.96 17.63 1.25
N GLY A 162 -18.86 17.00 2.44
CA GLY A 162 -19.85 16.06 2.94
C GLY A 162 -19.71 14.63 2.42
N TYR A 163 -18.58 14.27 1.79
CA TYR A 163 -18.36 12.91 1.31
C TYR A 163 -18.19 11.93 2.47
N GLN A 164 -18.82 10.77 2.35
CA GLN A 164 -18.75 9.72 3.36
C GLN A 164 -17.34 9.15 3.53
N TYR A 165 -17.12 8.45 4.64
CA TYR A 165 -15.85 7.76 4.93
C TYR A 165 -15.38 6.89 3.76
N GLU A 166 -16.28 6.11 3.17
CA GLU A 166 -15.96 5.15 2.12
C GLU A 166 -15.35 5.84 0.89
N THR A 167 -15.94 6.94 0.42
CA THR A 167 -15.41 7.72 -0.71
C THR A 167 -14.04 8.29 -0.41
N ARG A 168 -13.85 8.89 0.77
CA ARG A 168 -12.56 9.47 1.19
C ARG A 168 -11.49 8.39 1.33
N ASN A 169 -11.86 7.23 1.87
CA ASN A 169 -10.96 6.10 2.02
C ASN A 169 -10.57 5.50 0.66
N LYS A 170 -11.50 5.43 -0.30
CA LYS A 170 -11.20 5.03 -1.69
C LYS A 170 -10.19 5.96 -2.35
N VAL A 171 -10.37 7.28 -2.24
CA VAL A 171 -9.39 8.28 -2.73
C VAL A 171 -8.01 8.04 -2.12
N ARG A 172 -7.94 7.84 -0.79
CA ARG A 172 -6.69 7.54 -0.10
C ARG A 172 -6.04 6.25 -0.59
N ILE A 173 -6.79 5.16 -0.69
CA ILE A 173 -6.28 3.85 -1.11
C ILE A 173 -5.74 3.93 -2.54
N LEU A 174 -6.46 4.58 -3.44
CA LEU A 174 -6.03 4.74 -4.84
C LEU A 174 -4.71 5.51 -4.92
N LEU A 175 -4.59 6.63 -4.20
CA LEU A 175 -3.34 7.38 -4.12
C LEU A 175 -2.21 6.55 -3.51
N ILE A 176 -2.47 5.78 -2.45
CA ILE A 176 -1.46 4.90 -1.85
C ILE A 176 -0.96 3.90 -2.89
N ASP A 177 -1.84 3.23 -3.63
CA ASP A 177 -1.41 2.24 -4.62
C ASP A 177 -0.61 2.89 -5.76
N MET A 178 -1.13 3.98 -6.34
CA MET A 178 -0.44 4.73 -7.41
C MET A 178 0.97 5.16 -6.98
N PHE A 179 1.13 5.70 -5.78
CA PHE A 179 2.44 6.15 -5.28
C PHE A 179 3.34 4.98 -4.87
N ASN A 180 2.79 3.83 -4.46
CA ASN A 180 3.59 2.62 -4.23
C ASN A 180 4.16 2.10 -5.55
N LYS A 181 3.38 2.07 -6.62
CA LYS A 181 3.87 1.69 -7.95
C LYS A 181 4.90 2.68 -8.47
N ALA A 182 4.66 3.99 -8.29
CA ALA A 182 5.65 5.01 -8.65
C ALA A 182 6.96 4.88 -7.86
N MET A 183 6.91 4.38 -6.61
CA MET A 183 8.12 4.07 -5.85
C MET A 183 8.85 2.84 -6.39
N LEU A 184 8.12 1.81 -6.82
CA LEU A 184 8.72 0.61 -7.41
C LEU A 184 9.44 0.91 -8.73
N ASP A 185 8.89 1.84 -9.51
CA ASP A 185 9.50 2.32 -10.77
C ASP A 185 10.51 3.47 -10.55
N ASP A 186 10.91 3.72 -9.30
CA ASP A 186 11.91 4.73 -8.92
C ASP A 186 11.55 6.18 -9.32
N PHE A 187 10.28 6.47 -9.61
CA PHE A 187 9.81 7.81 -9.96
C PHE A 187 9.70 8.73 -8.75
N VAL A 188 9.40 8.17 -7.57
CA VAL A 188 9.30 8.91 -6.31
C VAL A 188 10.02 8.18 -5.18
N MET A 189 10.57 8.96 -4.25
CA MET A 189 11.35 8.42 -3.12
C MET A 189 10.49 7.92 -1.96
N LYS A 190 9.29 8.45 -1.85
CA LYS A 190 8.37 8.18 -0.74
C LYS A 190 6.95 8.27 -1.23
N ASN A 191 6.07 7.52 -0.58
CA ASN A 191 4.64 7.59 -0.82
C ASN A 191 4.03 8.70 0.07
N PRO A 192 3.58 9.84 -0.50
CA PRO A 192 3.00 10.93 0.27
C PRO A 192 1.66 10.57 0.94
N ALA A 193 0.94 9.57 0.41
CA ALA A 193 -0.38 9.16 0.90
C ALA A 193 -0.32 8.14 2.05
N ARG A 194 0.80 7.42 2.23
CA ARG A 194 0.93 6.31 3.19
C ARG A 194 0.60 6.72 4.63
N GLY A 195 1.04 7.90 5.06
CA GLY A 195 0.83 8.41 6.42
C GLY A 195 -0.49 9.13 6.66
N VAL A 196 -1.28 9.39 5.62
CA VAL A 196 -2.54 10.13 5.73
C VAL A 196 -3.57 9.24 6.44
N ARG A 197 -4.39 9.81 7.33
CA ARG A 197 -5.48 9.10 8.02
C ARG A 197 -6.82 9.67 7.59
N VAL A 198 -7.81 8.80 7.44
CA VAL A 198 -9.20 9.18 7.16
C VAL A 198 -10.02 8.84 8.41
N GLU A 199 -10.71 9.82 8.96
CA GLU A 199 -11.53 9.64 10.16
C GLU A 199 -12.87 9.01 9.80
N GLN A 200 -13.18 7.91 10.47
CA GLN A 200 -14.48 7.24 10.37
C GLN A 200 -15.41 7.80 11.46
N ARG A 201 -16.44 8.53 11.04
CA ARG A 201 -17.60 8.79 11.92
C ARG A 201 -18.26 7.45 12.24
N LYS A 202 -18.80 7.28 13.45
CA LYS A 202 -19.37 6.01 13.97
C LYS A 202 -20.03 5.18 12.86
N LYS A 203 -19.49 3.97 12.64
CA LYS A 203 -20.01 3.04 11.65
C LYS A 203 -21.46 2.72 12.05
N LYS A 204 -22.42 3.05 11.19
CA LYS A 204 -23.77 2.50 11.33
C LYS A 204 -23.66 1.01 11.03
N ASN A 205 -23.82 0.18 12.05
CA ASN A 205 -23.94 -1.25 11.82
C ASN A 205 -25.30 -1.47 11.13
N PRO A 206 -25.33 -2.12 9.96
CA PRO A 206 -26.60 -2.52 9.38
C PRO A 206 -27.30 -3.43 10.38
N ARG A 207 -28.55 -3.09 10.72
CA ARG A 207 -29.41 -3.87 11.62
C ARG A 207 -30.08 -4.95 10.79
N ALA A 208 -29.98 -6.20 11.22
CA ALA A 208 -30.78 -7.28 10.66
C ALA A 208 -32.21 -7.21 11.20
N LEU A 209 -33.18 -7.64 10.39
CA LEU A 209 -34.57 -7.79 10.83
C LEU A 209 -34.68 -8.89 11.88
N THR A 210 -35.45 -8.63 12.95
CA THR A 210 -35.80 -9.67 13.92
C THR A 210 -36.77 -10.69 13.29
N PRO A 211 -36.97 -11.88 13.89
CA PRO A 211 -37.95 -12.84 13.39
C PRO A 211 -39.37 -12.27 13.28
N ASP A 212 -39.78 -11.44 14.25
CA ASP A 212 -41.09 -10.78 14.23
C ASP A 212 -41.19 -9.78 13.08
N GLU A 213 -40.15 -8.96 12.87
CA GLU A 213 -40.10 -8.00 11.76
C GLU A 213 -40.03 -8.68 10.39
N GLN A 214 -39.42 -9.88 10.30
CA GLN A 214 -39.46 -10.69 9.09
C GLN A 214 -40.88 -11.18 8.81
N THR A 215 -41.63 -11.56 9.86
CA THR A 215 -43.03 -11.98 9.73
C THR A 215 -43.88 -10.81 9.22
N ASP A 216 -43.77 -9.64 9.86
CA ASP A 216 -44.44 -8.41 9.42
C ASP A 216 -44.09 -8.05 7.97
N PHE A 217 -42.82 -8.21 7.60
CA PHE A 217 -42.33 -7.94 6.25
C PHE A 217 -42.95 -8.89 5.22
N PHE A 218 -43.01 -10.20 5.50
CA PHE A 218 -43.61 -11.17 4.61
C PHE A 218 -45.13 -11.00 4.51
N ASP A 219 -45.81 -10.72 5.63
CA ASP A 219 -47.25 -10.44 5.62
C ASP A 219 -47.58 -9.19 4.79
N ALA A 220 -46.72 -8.17 4.82
CA ALA A 220 -46.88 -6.98 3.99
C ALA A 220 -46.58 -7.22 2.49
N CYS A 221 -45.65 -8.14 2.17
CA CYS A 221 -45.31 -8.48 0.79
C CYS A 221 -46.27 -9.49 0.16
N LYS A 222 -47.07 -10.18 0.97
CA LYS A 222 -47.91 -11.29 0.54
C LYS A 222 -48.86 -10.90 -0.60
N GLY A 223 -48.81 -11.66 -1.69
CA GLY A 223 -49.64 -11.43 -2.88
C GLY A 223 -49.22 -10.24 -3.74
N THR A 224 -48.11 -9.57 -3.44
CA THR A 224 -47.49 -8.59 -4.33
C THR A 224 -46.60 -9.29 -5.35
N PHE A 225 -46.24 -8.58 -6.43
CA PHE A 225 -45.27 -9.07 -7.42
C PHE A 225 -43.90 -9.45 -6.82
N TYR A 226 -43.56 -8.94 -5.63
CA TYR A 226 -42.27 -9.17 -4.98
C TYR A 226 -42.29 -10.29 -3.93
N ASP A 227 -43.44 -10.91 -3.69
CA ASP A 227 -43.62 -11.93 -2.64
C ASP A 227 -42.63 -13.08 -2.81
N GLU A 228 -42.64 -13.74 -3.97
CA GLU A 228 -41.73 -14.85 -4.27
C GLU A 228 -40.27 -14.40 -4.33
N LEU A 229 -40.02 -13.18 -4.86
CA LEU A 229 -38.68 -12.63 -4.96
C LEU A 229 -38.04 -12.49 -3.57
N PHE A 230 -38.75 -11.87 -2.63
CA PHE A 230 -38.25 -11.67 -1.28
C PHE A 230 -38.19 -12.96 -0.48
N THR A 231 -39.14 -13.87 -0.67
CA THR A 231 -39.10 -15.21 -0.08
C THR A 231 -37.81 -15.92 -0.45
N VAL A 232 -37.45 -15.96 -1.74
CA VAL A 232 -36.18 -16.54 -2.17
C VAL A 232 -34.99 -15.76 -1.62
N ALA A 233 -35.00 -14.43 -1.71
CA ALA A 233 -33.88 -13.59 -1.25
C ALA A 233 -33.51 -13.83 0.22
N VAL A 234 -34.50 -13.83 1.10
CA VAL A 234 -34.31 -13.95 2.55
C VAL A 234 -33.96 -15.37 2.95
N LEU A 235 -34.60 -16.39 2.35
CA LEU A 235 -34.36 -17.79 2.72
C LEU A 235 -33.05 -18.35 2.16
N THR A 236 -32.57 -17.84 1.02
CA THR A 236 -31.34 -18.34 0.38
C THR A 236 -30.13 -17.44 0.60
N GLY A 237 -30.34 -16.17 0.96
CA GLY A 237 -29.26 -15.20 1.16
C GLY A 237 -28.56 -14.78 -0.13
N LEU A 238 -29.17 -15.00 -1.30
CA LEU A 238 -28.62 -14.59 -2.60
C LEU A 238 -28.48 -13.08 -2.68
N ARG A 239 -27.40 -12.63 -3.35
CA ARG A 239 -27.25 -11.19 -3.64
C ARG A 239 -28.31 -10.75 -4.64
N PRO A 240 -28.79 -9.49 -4.61
CA PRO A 240 -29.81 -9.01 -5.54
C PRO A 240 -29.45 -9.24 -7.02
N GLY A 241 -28.19 -9.05 -7.41
CA GLY A 241 -27.74 -9.32 -8.78
C GLY A 241 -27.82 -10.80 -9.16
N GLU A 242 -27.47 -11.71 -8.25
CA GLU A 242 -27.57 -13.16 -8.45
C GLU A 242 -29.04 -13.59 -8.57
N LEU A 243 -29.89 -13.08 -7.66
CA LEU A 243 -31.32 -13.33 -7.62
C LEU A 243 -32.02 -12.88 -8.92
N CYS A 244 -31.72 -11.66 -9.39
CA CYS A 244 -32.30 -11.12 -10.62
C CYS A 244 -31.76 -11.79 -11.90
N ALA A 245 -30.69 -12.58 -11.82
CA ALA A 245 -30.10 -13.27 -12.97
C ALA A 245 -30.48 -14.75 -13.05
N LEU A 246 -31.22 -15.26 -12.06
CA LEU A 246 -31.73 -16.62 -12.06
C LEU A 246 -32.62 -16.88 -13.27
N ARG A 247 -32.44 -18.05 -13.88
CA ARG A 247 -33.32 -18.59 -14.93
C ARG A 247 -33.86 -19.93 -14.47
N TRP A 248 -34.95 -20.39 -15.11
CA TRP A 248 -35.56 -21.69 -14.83
C TRP A 248 -34.58 -22.87 -14.89
N GLN A 249 -33.58 -22.81 -15.78
CA GLN A 249 -32.54 -23.83 -15.91
C GLN A 249 -31.57 -23.92 -14.72
N ASP A 250 -31.51 -22.88 -13.88
CA ASP A 250 -30.65 -22.85 -12.70
C ASP A 250 -31.33 -23.49 -11.47
N ILE A 251 -32.62 -23.84 -11.57
CA ILE A 251 -33.42 -24.38 -10.48
C ILE A 251 -33.55 -25.89 -10.64
N ASP A 252 -32.91 -26.64 -9.74
CA ASP A 252 -33.04 -28.08 -9.66
C ASP A 252 -34.00 -28.45 -8.52
N LEU A 253 -35.28 -28.57 -8.85
CA LEU A 253 -36.32 -28.96 -7.90
C LEU A 253 -36.17 -30.42 -7.41
N LYS A 254 -35.52 -31.29 -8.19
CA LYS A 254 -35.31 -32.69 -7.83
C LYS A 254 -34.26 -32.79 -6.72
N ASN A 255 -33.18 -32.05 -6.84
CA ASN A 255 -32.10 -32.00 -5.86
C ASN A 255 -32.27 -30.88 -4.82
N ARG A 256 -33.36 -30.08 -4.91
CA ARG A 256 -33.65 -28.92 -4.05
C ARG A 256 -32.48 -27.93 -4.02
N ALA A 257 -31.93 -27.63 -5.19
CA ALA A 257 -30.76 -26.77 -5.34
C ALA A 257 -31.05 -25.59 -6.30
N ILE A 258 -30.41 -24.45 -6.02
CA ILE A 258 -30.33 -23.31 -6.93
C ILE A 258 -28.86 -23.14 -7.32
N HIS A 259 -28.59 -23.16 -8.62
CA HIS A 259 -27.26 -23.01 -9.17
C HIS A 259 -26.96 -21.54 -9.51
N VAL A 260 -26.16 -20.88 -8.69
CA VAL A 260 -25.75 -19.48 -8.94
C VAL A 260 -24.64 -19.45 -10.00
N THR A 261 -25.02 -19.22 -11.24
CA THR A 261 -24.10 -19.27 -12.40
C THR A 261 -23.81 -17.91 -13.01
N ARG A 262 -24.47 -16.84 -12.55
CA ARG A 262 -24.39 -15.48 -13.11
C ARG A 262 -24.94 -14.42 -12.17
N THR A 263 -24.66 -13.16 -12.49
CA THR A 263 -25.18 -11.98 -11.79
C THR A 263 -25.61 -10.90 -12.79
N LEU A 264 -26.71 -10.21 -12.48
CA LEU A 264 -27.25 -9.11 -13.26
C LEU A 264 -26.65 -7.81 -12.75
N VAL A 265 -26.05 -7.05 -13.65
CA VAL A 265 -25.43 -5.76 -13.35
C VAL A 265 -26.09 -4.66 -14.17
N TYR A 266 -26.34 -3.50 -13.56
CA TYR A 266 -26.84 -2.31 -14.25
C TYR A 266 -25.73 -1.28 -14.36
N GLN A 267 -25.08 -1.26 -15.52
CA GLN A 267 -23.91 -0.42 -15.77
C GLN A 267 -23.76 -0.12 -17.26
N GLU A 268 -22.75 0.66 -17.61
CA GLU A 268 -22.41 1.04 -18.98
C GLU A 268 -21.00 0.53 -19.21
N PHE A 269 -20.84 -0.30 -20.23
CA PHE A 269 -19.60 -0.90 -20.69
C PHE A 269 -19.07 -0.20 -21.94
N PRO A 270 -17.78 -0.40 -22.28
CA PRO A 270 -17.23 0.13 -23.53
C PRO A 270 -18.04 -0.36 -24.74
N GLY A 271 -18.65 0.57 -25.47
CA GLY A 271 -19.50 0.29 -26.63
C GLY A 271 -21.00 0.49 -26.41
N ASP A 272 -21.44 0.73 -25.17
CA ASP A 272 -22.84 1.02 -24.88
C ASP A 272 -23.20 2.49 -25.16
N GLU A 273 -24.47 2.74 -25.54
CA GLU A 273 -25.03 4.08 -25.69
C GLU A 273 -25.48 4.71 -24.36
N GLY A 274 -25.25 4.01 -23.24
CA GLY A 274 -25.62 4.44 -21.90
C GLY A 274 -25.66 3.27 -20.90
N LYS A 275 -26.25 3.49 -19.73
CA LYS A 275 -26.40 2.43 -18.73
C LYS A 275 -27.45 1.41 -19.18
N GLY A 276 -27.06 0.14 -19.20
CA GLY A 276 -27.89 -1.00 -19.54
C GLY A 276 -27.79 -2.13 -18.51
N PHE A 277 -28.58 -3.17 -18.74
CA PHE A 277 -28.50 -4.42 -17.99
C PHE A 277 -27.57 -5.40 -18.70
N HIS A 278 -26.65 -6.00 -17.95
CA HIS A 278 -25.70 -7.00 -18.47
C HIS A 278 -25.63 -8.20 -17.55
N ILE A 279 -25.20 -9.33 -18.10
CA ILE A 279 -25.00 -10.57 -17.38
C ILE A 279 -23.50 -10.82 -17.25
N ASP A 280 -23.03 -10.84 -16.01
CA ASP A 280 -21.65 -11.16 -15.67
C ASP A 280 -21.57 -12.53 -14.98
N PRO A 281 -20.39 -13.18 -14.96
CA PRO A 281 -20.13 -14.31 -14.06
C PRO A 281 -20.37 -13.92 -12.59
N PRO A 282 -20.77 -14.87 -11.74
CA PRO A 282 -21.16 -14.61 -10.36
C PRO A 282 -19.99 -14.13 -9.49
#